data_AF-A0A8D8HF20-F1
#
_entry.id   AF-A0A8D8HF20-F1
#
_cell.length_a   1.000
_cell.length_b   1.000
_cell.length_c   1.000
_cell.angle_alpha   90.00
_cell.angle_beta   90.00
_cell.angle_gamma   90.00
#
_symmetry.space_group_name_H-M   'P 1'
#
loop_
_entity.id
_entity.type
_entity.pdbx_description
1 polymer ?
#
loop_
_entity_poly.entity_id
_entity_poly.type
_entity_poly.pdbx_seq_one_letter_code
_entity_poly.pdbx_strand_id
1 'polypeptide(L)'
;EGYQENSKKVCEPVCHGCQNGTCVAPNSCTCNEGFRKQLGVCVPVCDPECGHGTCVAPGECSCRDGFTADPKKGCVPACEPACLNGECVGLNACECFSGFRETVESHVCMPECDPDIADCGSGTCVGPNRCDCVEGFIFEGNRCIPRCDSTCINGACTKPNTCTCKEGFVNSPANPSECVPFCSSECQNGTC
;
A
#
# COMPACT_ATOMS: atom_id res chain seq x y z
N GLU A 1 -64.08 10.89 -1.93
CA GLU A 1 -63.07 11.98 -2.02
C GLU A 1 -61.71 11.36 -2.26
N GLY A 2 -60.88 11.95 -3.14
CA GLY A 2 -59.53 11.44 -3.44
C GLY A 2 -59.35 10.61 -4.71
N TYR A 3 -60.37 10.50 -5.57
CA TYR A 3 -60.27 9.94 -6.92
C TYR A 3 -60.70 10.99 -7.94
N GLN A 4 -60.04 11.02 -9.10
CA GLN A 4 -60.33 11.94 -10.20
C GLN A 4 -60.54 11.14 -11.50
N GLU A 5 -61.59 11.50 -12.24
CA GLU A 5 -61.89 10.87 -13.54
C GLU A 5 -60.92 11.38 -14.61
N ASN A 6 -60.24 10.46 -15.30
CA ASN A 6 -59.34 10.78 -16.41
C ASN A 6 -60.08 10.91 -17.75
N SER A 7 -59.39 11.28 -18.82
CA SER A 7 -59.96 11.46 -20.17
C SER A 7 -60.62 10.20 -20.77
N LYS A 8 -60.42 9.03 -20.16
CA LYS A 8 -61.01 7.74 -20.56
C LYS A 8 -62.20 7.33 -19.69
N LYS A 9 -62.71 8.23 -18.83
CA LYS A 9 -63.79 7.96 -17.86
C LYS A 9 -63.42 6.91 -16.80
N VAL A 10 -62.13 6.84 -16.45
CA VAL A 10 -61.62 5.96 -15.39
C VAL A 10 -61.30 6.81 -14.16
N CYS A 11 -61.80 6.40 -13.00
CA CYS A 11 -61.48 7.04 -11.72
C CYS A 11 -60.11 6.58 -11.24
N GLU A 12 -59.12 7.47 -11.32
CA GLU A 12 -57.76 7.23 -10.80
C GLU A 12 -57.61 7.86 -9.41
N PRO A 13 -56.90 7.21 -8.48
CA PRO A 13 -56.61 7.80 -7.18
C PRO A 13 -55.71 9.03 -7.34
N VAL A 14 -55.97 10.07 -6.54
CA VAL A 14 -55.14 11.28 -6.48
C VAL A 14 -54.10 11.11 -5.39
N CYS A 15 -52.84 11.29 -5.74
CA CYS A 15 -51.73 11.28 -4.80
C CYS A 15 -50.87 12.54 -4.95
N HIS A 16 -50.45 13.10 -3.81
CA HIS A 16 -49.45 14.16 -3.76
C HIS A 16 -48.09 13.56 -3.39
N GLY A 17 -47.09 13.69 -4.27
CA GLY A 17 -45.71 13.26 -3.97
C GLY A 17 -45.32 11.82 -4.35
N CYS A 18 -46.06 11.13 -5.24
CA CYS A 18 -45.65 9.81 -5.77
C CYS A 18 -44.61 9.89 -6.90
N GLN A 19 -43.53 10.65 -6.74
CA GLN A 19 -42.41 10.55 -7.69
C GLN A 19 -41.75 9.18 -7.55
N ASN A 20 -41.42 8.52 -8.66
CA ASN A 20 -40.85 7.15 -8.71
C ASN A 20 -41.73 6.06 -8.07
N GLY A 21 -43.05 6.23 -8.12
CA GLY A 21 -44.02 5.23 -7.69
C GLY A 21 -45.33 5.32 -8.47
N THR A 22 -46.18 4.33 -8.26
CA THR A 22 -47.53 4.25 -8.81
C THR A 22 -48.55 4.54 -7.70
N CYS A 23 -49.51 5.44 -7.95
CA CYS A 23 -50.60 5.74 -7.03
C CYS A 23 -51.63 4.60 -7.06
N VAL A 24 -51.76 3.85 -5.97
CA VAL A 24 -52.64 2.67 -5.88
C VAL A 24 -53.91 2.94 -5.06
N ALA A 25 -53.90 3.97 -4.21
CA ALA A 25 -55.07 4.48 -3.49
C ALA A 25 -54.83 5.96 -3.14
N PRO A 26 -55.85 6.74 -2.74
CA PRO A 26 -55.70 8.15 -2.41
C PRO A 26 -54.58 8.36 -1.37
N ASN A 27 -53.61 9.20 -1.70
CA ASN A 27 -52.39 9.43 -0.89
C ASN A 27 -51.55 8.18 -0.57
N SER A 28 -51.70 7.08 -1.33
CA SER A 28 -50.93 5.84 -1.15
C SER A 28 -50.18 5.45 -2.42
N CYS A 29 -48.85 5.58 -2.37
CA CYS A 29 -47.94 5.18 -3.43
C CYS A 29 -47.33 3.80 -3.15
N THR A 30 -47.25 2.98 -4.20
CA THR A 30 -46.34 1.82 -4.28
C THR A 30 -45.13 2.23 -5.09
N CYS A 31 -43.92 2.08 -4.54
CA CYS A 31 -42.70 2.50 -5.24
C CYS A 31 -42.38 1.58 -6.43
N ASN A 32 -41.79 2.15 -7.48
CA ASN A 32 -41.35 1.40 -8.66
C ASN A 32 -40.19 0.46 -8.30
N GLU A 33 -39.89 -0.50 -9.19
CA GLU A 33 -38.76 -1.41 -9.01
C GLU A 33 -37.45 -0.63 -8.79
N GLY A 34 -36.65 -1.06 -7.82
CA GLY A 34 -35.42 -0.36 -7.44
C GLY A 34 -35.63 0.89 -6.57
N PHE A 35 -36.87 1.19 -6.15
CA PHE A 35 -37.18 2.25 -5.19
C PHE A 35 -37.85 1.69 -3.94
N ARG A 36 -37.57 2.32 -2.79
CA ARG A 36 -38.21 1.99 -1.51
C ARG A 36 -38.91 3.20 -0.92
N LYS A 37 -39.96 2.96 -0.14
CA LYS A 37 -40.67 4.04 0.56
C LYS A 37 -39.87 4.45 1.79
N GLN A 38 -39.43 5.70 1.84
CA GLN A 38 -38.72 6.28 2.97
C GLN A 38 -39.33 7.65 3.27
N LEU A 39 -39.83 7.85 4.51
CA LEU A 39 -40.52 9.08 4.93
C LEU A 39 -41.69 9.50 4.00
N GLY A 40 -42.40 8.53 3.43
CA GLY A 40 -43.56 8.78 2.57
C GLY A 40 -43.23 9.04 1.09
N VAL A 41 -41.96 9.17 0.72
CA VAL A 41 -41.49 9.33 -0.66
C VAL A 41 -40.77 8.07 -1.16
N CYS A 42 -40.74 7.85 -2.48
CA CYS A 42 -40.01 6.74 -3.08
C CYS A 42 -38.57 7.18 -3.40
N VAL A 43 -37.62 6.63 -2.66
CA VAL A 43 -36.19 6.90 -2.82
C VAL A 43 -35.51 5.72 -3.52
N PRO A 44 -34.48 5.95 -4.34
CA PRO A 44 -33.77 4.88 -5.02
C PRO A 44 -33.07 3.96 -4.01
N VAL A 45 -32.91 2.70 -4.40
CA VAL A 45 -32.22 1.66 -3.64
C VAL A 45 -30.88 1.37 -4.31
N CYS A 46 -29.80 1.46 -3.54
CA CYS A 46 -28.48 1.05 -3.94
C CYS A 46 -28.04 -0.13 -3.05
N ASP A 47 -27.60 -1.21 -3.68
CA ASP A 47 -27.03 -2.39 -3.02
C ASP A 47 -25.72 -2.76 -3.74
N PRO A 48 -24.55 -2.56 -3.11
CA PRO A 48 -24.36 -2.08 -1.74
C PRO A 48 -24.77 -0.62 -1.52
N GLU A 49 -24.95 -0.22 -0.26
CA GLU A 49 -25.18 1.17 0.09
C GLU A 49 -23.99 2.06 -0.35
N CYS A 50 -24.26 3.28 -0.80
CA CYS A 50 -23.22 4.15 -1.37
C CYS A 50 -22.15 4.62 -0.38
N GLY A 51 -22.41 4.61 0.93
CA GLY A 51 -21.47 5.05 1.97
C GLY A 51 -21.05 6.52 1.83
N HIS A 52 -19.88 6.78 1.24
CA HIS A 52 -19.32 8.12 0.97
C HIS A 52 -19.96 8.82 -0.24
N GLY A 53 -21.25 8.61 -0.45
CA GLY A 53 -22.01 9.16 -1.57
C GLY A 53 -23.50 9.11 -1.34
N THR A 54 -24.25 9.54 -2.34
CA THR A 54 -25.72 9.56 -2.34
C THR A 54 -26.23 8.65 -3.44
N CYS A 55 -27.22 7.81 -3.13
CA CYS A 55 -27.92 7.00 -4.13
C CYS A 55 -28.82 7.94 -4.95
N VAL A 56 -28.50 8.15 -6.22
CA VAL A 56 -29.21 9.08 -7.13
C VAL A 56 -30.18 8.38 -8.07
N ALA A 57 -29.93 7.10 -8.33
CA ALA A 57 -30.80 6.21 -9.08
C ALA A 57 -30.63 4.77 -8.55
N PRO A 58 -31.55 3.84 -8.87
CA PRO A 58 -31.41 2.44 -8.45
C PRO A 58 -30.05 1.86 -8.88
N GLY A 59 -29.24 1.47 -7.90
CA GLY A 59 -27.87 0.98 -8.14
C GLY A 59 -26.84 2.02 -8.56
N GLU A 60 -27.18 3.32 -8.59
CA GLU A 60 -26.27 4.39 -9.03
C GLU A 60 -25.93 5.36 -7.89
N CYS A 61 -24.64 5.45 -7.58
CA CYS A 61 -24.10 6.30 -6.52
C CYS A 61 -23.42 7.54 -7.09
N SER A 62 -23.79 8.72 -6.58
CA SER A 62 -23.02 9.96 -6.74
C SER A 62 -22.07 10.11 -5.56
N CYS A 63 -20.77 9.91 -5.80
CA CYS A 63 -19.74 9.92 -4.78
C CYS A 63 -19.27 11.34 -4.41
N ARG A 64 -18.83 11.52 -3.17
CA ARG A 64 -18.21 12.77 -2.69
C ARG A 64 -16.83 12.98 -3.32
N ASP A 65 -16.32 14.20 -3.24
CA ASP A 65 -14.98 14.53 -3.71
C ASP A 65 -13.91 13.61 -3.09
N GLY A 66 -13.02 13.08 -3.93
CA GLY A 66 -12.00 12.10 -3.52
C GLY A 66 -12.49 10.66 -3.41
N PHE A 67 -13.70 10.34 -3.87
CA PHE A 67 -14.25 8.98 -3.94
C PHE A 67 -14.75 8.66 -5.35
N THR A 68 -14.72 7.39 -5.72
CA THR A 68 -15.24 6.87 -6.99
C THR A 68 -16.18 5.70 -6.75
N ALA A 69 -17.09 5.43 -7.70
CA ALA A 69 -18.07 4.36 -7.58
C ALA A 69 -17.42 2.98 -7.88
N ASP A 70 -17.58 2.05 -6.94
CA ASP A 70 -17.23 0.64 -7.05
C ASP A 70 -18.52 -0.21 -7.00
N PRO A 71 -18.77 -1.07 -8.01
CA PRO A 71 -20.00 -1.87 -8.08
C PRO A 71 -20.24 -2.82 -6.90
N LYS A 72 -19.19 -3.17 -6.15
CA LYS A 72 -19.23 -4.13 -5.03
C LYS A 72 -19.14 -3.44 -3.67
N LYS A 73 -18.70 -2.19 -3.61
CA LYS A 73 -18.44 -1.48 -2.34
C LYS A 73 -19.14 -0.12 -2.23
N GLY A 74 -19.84 0.36 -3.26
CA GLY A 74 -20.40 1.72 -3.26
C GLY A 74 -19.29 2.74 -3.54
N CYS A 75 -19.27 3.87 -2.84
CA CYS A 75 -18.22 4.88 -3.05
C CYS A 75 -16.94 4.54 -2.26
N VAL A 76 -15.84 4.30 -2.97
CA VAL A 76 -14.51 3.99 -2.40
C VAL A 76 -13.53 5.15 -2.61
N PRO A 77 -12.53 5.34 -1.73
CA PRO A 77 -11.51 6.36 -1.91
C PRO A 77 -10.82 6.28 -3.27
N ALA A 78 -10.60 7.44 -3.88
CA ALA A 78 -9.91 7.58 -5.16
C ALA A 78 -8.69 8.50 -5.00
N CYS A 79 -7.53 8.01 -5.43
CA CYS A 79 -6.28 8.74 -5.44
C CYS A 79 -5.67 8.64 -6.85
N GLU A 80 -5.34 9.78 -7.44
CA GLU A 80 -4.65 9.87 -8.72
C GLU A 80 -3.39 10.73 -8.58
N PRO A 81 -2.19 10.14 -8.73
CA PRO A 81 -1.90 8.72 -8.95
C PRO A 81 -2.24 7.83 -7.74
N ALA A 82 -2.33 6.51 -7.98
CA ALA A 82 -2.58 5.54 -6.92
C ALA A 82 -1.44 5.50 -5.90
N CYS A 83 -1.78 5.21 -4.63
CA CYS A 83 -0.82 5.09 -3.54
C CYS A 83 0.14 3.90 -3.75
N LEU A 84 1.44 4.16 -3.72
CA LEU A 84 2.48 3.12 -3.69
C LEU A 84 2.86 2.83 -2.23
N ASN A 85 2.71 1.56 -1.81
CA ASN A 85 2.94 1.07 -0.43
C ASN A 85 2.06 1.76 0.65
N GLY A 86 0.83 2.13 0.28
CA GLY A 86 -0.16 2.66 1.20
C GLY A 86 -1.58 2.43 0.70
N GLU A 87 -2.55 2.74 1.55
CA GLU A 87 -3.97 2.73 1.25
C GLU A 87 -4.46 4.16 0.95
N CYS A 88 -5.27 4.31 -0.09
CA CYS A 88 -5.89 5.60 -0.38
C CYS A 88 -7.00 5.88 0.63
N VAL A 89 -6.90 7.02 1.32
CA VAL A 89 -7.93 7.47 2.28
C VAL A 89 -8.82 8.58 1.69
N GLY A 90 -8.58 8.94 0.42
CA GLY A 90 -9.31 9.94 -0.34
C GLY A 90 -8.56 11.26 -0.41
N LEU A 91 -9.05 12.19 -1.23
CA LEU A 91 -8.46 13.53 -1.41
C LEU A 91 -6.96 13.51 -1.81
N ASN A 92 -6.53 12.49 -2.56
CA ASN A 92 -5.12 12.26 -2.92
C ASN A 92 -4.16 12.13 -1.72
N ALA A 93 -4.68 11.68 -0.58
CA ALA A 93 -3.91 11.33 0.60
C ALA A 93 -3.79 9.81 0.75
N CYS A 94 -2.60 9.36 1.15
CA CYS A 94 -2.28 7.95 1.36
C CYS A 94 -1.93 7.69 2.82
N GLU A 95 -2.52 6.65 3.40
CA GLU A 95 -2.09 6.10 4.67
C GLU A 95 -1.06 5.00 4.40
N CYS A 96 0.18 5.22 4.83
CA CYS A 96 1.27 4.29 4.56
C CYS A 96 1.14 2.99 5.35
N PHE A 97 1.51 1.87 4.72
CA PHE A 97 1.57 0.58 5.42
C PHE A 97 2.65 0.58 6.50
N SER A 98 2.54 -0.35 7.46
CA SER A 98 3.52 -0.49 8.54
C SER A 98 4.95 -0.66 8.02
N GLY A 99 5.89 0.13 8.55
CA GLY A 99 7.28 0.14 8.12
C GLY A 99 7.53 0.96 6.84
N PHE A 100 6.56 1.78 6.44
CA PHE A 100 6.70 2.81 5.43
C PHE A 100 6.32 4.16 6.01
N ARG A 101 6.89 5.21 5.46
CA ARG A 101 6.66 6.59 5.88
C ARG A 101 6.24 7.48 4.72
N GLU A 102 5.46 8.50 5.05
CA GLU A 102 5.07 9.54 4.11
C GLU A 102 6.30 10.28 3.57
N THR A 103 6.15 10.77 2.34
CA THR A 103 7.14 11.61 1.68
C THR A 103 6.53 12.93 1.27
N VAL A 104 7.34 13.83 0.70
CA VAL A 104 6.84 15.08 0.10
C VAL A 104 5.88 14.78 -1.06
N GLU A 105 6.04 13.63 -1.70
CA GLU A 105 5.11 13.10 -2.69
C GLU A 105 4.04 12.27 -1.96
N SER A 106 2.85 12.85 -1.75
CA SER A 106 1.77 12.25 -0.93
C SER A 106 1.27 10.88 -1.41
N HIS A 107 1.61 10.48 -2.64
CA HIS A 107 1.21 9.22 -3.25
C HIS A 107 2.26 8.09 -3.12
N VAL A 108 3.45 8.38 -2.59
CA VAL A 108 4.52 7.40 -2.42
C VAL A 108 4.89 7.27 -0.96
N CYS A 109 4.70 6.08 -0.42
CA CYS A 109 5.18 5.68 0.89
C CYS A 109 6.55 5.01 0.75
N MET A 110 7.59 5.64 1.28
CA MET A 110 8.96 5.12 1.23
C MET A 110 9.20 4.13 2.36
N PRO A 111 9.96 3.04 2.11
CA PRO A 111 10.29 2.08 3.15
C PRO A 111 11.12 2.74 4.26
N GLU A 112 10.90 2.25 5.48
CA GLU A 112 11.66 2.65 6.66
C GLU A 112 12.64 1.56 7.06
N CYS A 113 13.90 1.95 7.25
CA CYS A 113 14.93 1.11 7.84
C CYS A 113 15.35 1.77 9.14
N ASP A 114 14.97 1.15 10.26
CA ASP A 114 15.35 1.58 11.60
C ASP A 114 16.85 1.33 11.77
N PRO A 115 17.66 2.35 12.08
CA PRO A 115 19.12 2.19 12.22
C PRO A 115 19.53 1.21 13.33
N ASP A 116 18.68 0.94 14.31
CA ASP A 116 18.93 -0.04 15.36
C ASP A 116 18.61 -1.49 14.91
N ILE A 117 17.83 -1.66 13.84
CA ILE A 117 17.41 -2.96 13.31
C ILE A 117 18.15 -3.31 12.01
N ALA A 118 18.25 -2.37 11.08
CA ALA A 118 18.83 -2.55 9.76
C ALA A 118 19.78 -1.40 9.39
N ASP A 119 21.03 -1.77 9.10
CA ASP A 119 22.05 -0.83 8.62
C ASP A 119 22.28 -1.09 7.12
N CYS A 120 21.64 -0.27 6.30
CA CYS A 120 21.74 -0.38 4.85
C CYS A 120 23.03 0.22 4.28
N GLY A 121 23.98 0.74 5.09
CA GLY A 121 25.20 1.45 4.66
C GLY A 121 25.65 1.26 3.20
N SER A 122 26.10 0.06 2.81
CA SER A 122 26.47 -0.29 1.42
C SER A 122 25.28 -0.77 0.58
N GLY A 123 24.19 -0.01 0.56
CA GLY A 123 22.92 -0.40 -0.05
C GLY A 123 21.83 0.65 0.14
N THR A 124 20.64 0.33 -0.34
CA THR A 124 19.46 1.20 -0.26
C THR A 124 18.34 0.50 0.49
N CYS A 125 17.58 1.22 1.31
CA CYS A 125 16.37 0.68 1.94
C CYS A 125 15.29 0.46 0.86
N VAL A 126 14.87 -0.79 0.65
CA VAL A 126 13.89 -1.18 -0.39
C VAL A 126 12.64 -1.83 0.19
N GLY A 127 12.60 -2.01 1.51
CA GLY A 127 11.45 -2.51 2.25
C GLY A 127 11.65 -2.28 3.74
N PRO A 128 10.64 -2.52 4.57
CA PRO A 128 10.75 -2.39 6.02
C PRO A 128 11.94 -3.19 6.55
N ASN A 129 12.97 -2.48 7.05
CA ASN A 129 14.22 -3.07 7.53
C ASN A 129 14.93 -4.01 6.54
N ARG A 130 14.73 -3.80 5.22
CA ARG A 130 15.31 -4.61 4.16
C ARG A 130 16.12 -3.75 3.20
N CYS A 131 17.38 -4.14 3.01
CA CYS A 131 18.31 -3.42 2.15
C CYS A 131 18.53 -4.15 0.82
N ASP A 132 18.62 -3.39 -0.26
CA ASP A 132 19.18 -3.83 -1.53
C ASP A 132 20.65 -3.40 -1.56
N CYS A 133 21.54 -4.38 -1.50
CA CYS A 133 22.96 -4.12 -1.34
C CYS A 133 23.63 -3.81 -2.68
N VAL A 134 24.62 -2.92 -2.67
CA VAL A 134 25.41 -2.62 -3.87
C VAL A 134 26.22 -3.85 -4.30
N GLU A 135 26.67 -3.85 -5.55
CA GLU A 135 27.44 -4.96 -6.12
C GLU A 135 28.65 -5.34 -5.24
N GLY A 136 28.84 -6.64 -5.01
CA GLY A 136 29.89 -7.17 -4.14
C GLY A 136 29.53 -7.22 -2.66
N PHE A 137 28.34 -6.77 -2.26
CA PHE A 137 27.80 -6.93 -0.91
C PHE A 137 26.60 -7.88 -0.91
N ILE A 138 26.35 -8.52 0.22
CA ILE A 138 25.20 -9.41 0.44
C ILE A 138 24.42 -8.94 1.67
N PHE A 139 23.11 -9.14 1.64
CA PHE A 139 22.24 -8.84 2.78
C PHE A 139 22.24 -10.00 3.77
N GLU A 140 22.87 -9.81 4.92
CA GLU A 140 22.93 -10.79 6.01
C GLU A 140 22.83 -10.08 7.35
N GLY A 141 22.01 -10.62 8.27
CA GLY A 141 21.83 -10.04 9.61
C GLY A 141 21.32 -8.59 9.59
N ASN A 142 20.40 -8.27 8.67
CA ASN A 142 19.87 -6.92 8.43
C ASN A 142 20.92 -5.88 8.01
N ARG A 143 22.06 -6.30 7.47
CA ARG A 143 23.12 -5.41 7.02
C ARG A 143 23.64 -5.82 5.66
N CYS A 144 24.16 -4.85 4.92
CA CYS A 144 24.95 -5.13 3.73
C CYS A 144 26.40 -5.39 4.13
N ILE A 145 26.81 -6.67 4.09
CA ILE A 145 28.19 -7.07 4.39
C ILE A 145 28.94 -7.40 3.10
N PRO A 146 30.27 -7.17 3.03
CA PRO A 146 31.04 -7.48 1.83
C PRO A 146 31.06 -9.00 1.58
N ARG A 147 30.90 -9.38 0.32
CA ARG A 147 31.03 -10.76 -0.12
C ARG A 147 32.50 -11.09 -0.37
N CYS A 148 32.98 -12.16 0.26
CA CYS A 148 34.24 -12.80 -0.11
C CYS A 148 33.93 -14.23 -0.58
N ASP A 149 34.39 -14.61 -1.78
CA ASP A 149 34.15 -15.94 -2.35
C ASP A 149 34.93 -17.04 -1.60
N SER A 150 35.94 -16.64 -0.82
CA SER A 150 36.69 -17.49 0.09
C SER A 150 36.73 -16.88 1.49
N THR A 151 36.78 -17.71 2.51
CA THR A 151 36.84 -17.26 3.90
C THR A 151 38.21 -16.61 4.19
N CYS A 152 38.22 -15.43 4.81
CA CYS A 152 39.44 -14.75 5.22
C CYS A 152 40.06 -15.43 6.46
N ILE A 153 41.12 -16.22 6.27
CA ILE A 153 41.85 -16.89 7.34
C ILE A 153 42.72 -15.86 8.07
N ASN A 154 42.60 -15.75 9.39
CA ASN A 154 43.26 -14.73 10.24
C ASN A 154 43.01 -13.27 9.82
N GLY A 155 41.92 -13.03 9.09
CA GLY A 155 41.48 -11.71 8.66
C GLY A 155 39.97 -11.53 8.81
N ALA A 156 39.48 -10.41 8.31
CA ALA A 156 38.05 -10.13 8.14
C ALA A 156 37.79 -9.68 6.70
N CYS A 157 36.66 -10.09 6.13
CA CYS A 157 36.21 -9.55 4.85
C CYS A 157 35.69 -8.13 5.10
N THR A 158 36.44 -7.11 4.67
CA THR A 158 36.10 -5.70 4.93
C THR A 158 35.70 -4.95 3.67
N LYS A 159 35.98 -5.53 2.49
CA LYS A 159 35.53 -5.06 1.17
C LYS A 159 35.27 -6.30 0.29
N PRO A 160 34.50 -6.18 -0.80
CA PRO A 160 34.25 -7.30 -1.70
C PRO A 160 35.56 -7.98 -2.11
N ASN A 161 35.64 -9.30 -1.91
CA ASN A 161 36.80 -10.14 -2.19
C ASN A 161 38.15 -9.62 -1.63
N THR A 162 38.12 -8.83 -0.55
CA THR A 162 39.32 -8.25 0.08
C THR A 162 39.34 -8.57 1.56
N CYS A 163 40.35 -9.32 1.98
CA CYS A 163 40.63 -9.62 3.37
C CYS A 163 41.52 -8.54 3.99
N THR A 164 41.11 -7.99 5.13
CA THR A 164 41.97 -7.18 5.99
C THR A 164 42.47 -8.06 7.12
N CYS A 165 43.79 -8.18 7.23
CA CYS A 165 44.43 -9.01 8.25
C CYS A 165 44.23 -8.46 9.65
N LYS A 166 44.07 -9.36 10.62
CA LYS A 166 44.07 -9.00 12.05
C LYS A 166 45.46 -8.49 12.45
N GLU A 167 45.52 -7.79 13.57
CA GLU A 167 46.79 -7.29 14.13
C GLU A 167 47.81 -8.43 14.30
N GLY A 168 49.05 -8.18 13.88
CA GLY A 168 50.13 -9.19 13.87
C GLY A 168 50.17 -10.09 12.64
N PHE A 169 49.26 -9.93 11.66
CA PHE A 169 49.25 -10.68 10.41
C PHE A 169 49.37 -9.75 9.19
N VAL A 170 49.93 -10.27 8.10
CA VAL A 170 50.05 -9.63 6.79
C VAL A 170 49.50 -10.52 5.68
N ASN A 171 49.12 -9.94 4.55
CA ASN A 171 48.59 -10.70 3.42
C ASN A 171 49.62 -11.72 2.92
N SER A 172 49.17 -12.95 2.71
CA SER A 172 49.99 -13.99 2.08
C SER A 172 50.25 -13.64 0.61
N PRO A 173 51.50 -13.72 0.13
CA PRO A 173 51.81 -13.55 -1.28
C PRO A 173 51.29 -14.69 -2.17
N ALA A 174 50.95 -15.84 -1.58
CA ALA A 174 50.46 -17.02 -2.31
C ALA A 174 48.93 -17.10 -2.36
N ASN A 175 48.23 -16.61 -1.32
CA ASN A 175 46.77 -16.68 -1.24
C ASN A 175 46.17 -15.38 -0.67
N PRO A 176 45.45 -14.58 -1.48
CA PRO A 176 44.82 -13.34 -1.03
C PRO A 176 43.77 -13.50 0.08
N SER A 177 43.27 -14.72 0.32
CA SER A 177 42.31 -15.02 1.39
C SER A 177 42.98 -15.44 2.71
N GLU A 178 44.31 -15.49 2.75
CA GLU A 178 45.07 -15.94 3.90
C GLU A 178 45.99 -14.83 4.42
N CYS A 179 45.87 -14.55 5.72
CA CYS A 179 46.76 -13.67 6.45
C CYS A 179 47.76 -14.50 7.25
N VAL A 180 49.05 -14.29 6.98
CA VAL A 180 50.17 -14.99 7.63
C VAL A 180 50.81 -14.11 8.70
N PRO A 181 51.38 -14.68 9.78
CA PRO A 181 52.01 -13.88 10.83
C PRO A 181 53.11 -12.94 10.28
N PHE A 182 53.15 -11.72 10.79
CA PHE A 182 54.24 -10.80 10.50
C PHE A 182 55.51 -11.21 11.27
N CYS A 183 56.56 -11.55 10.54
CA CYS A 183 57.88 -11.84 11.09
C CYS A 183 58.79 -10.61 10.98
N SER A 184 59.27 -10.06 12.10
CA SER A 184 60.26 -8.96 12.11
C SER A 184 61.70 -9.42 11.83
N SER A 185 61.95 -10.73 11.84
CA SER A 185 63.25 -11.39 11.58
C SER A 185 63.11 -12.50 10.54
N GLU A 186 64.21 -12.94 9.92
CA GLU A 186 64.18 -14.03 8.93
C GLU A 186 63.49 -15.28 9.50
N CYS A 187 62.50 -15.79 8.75
CA CYS A 187 61.71 -16.96 9.11
C CYS A 187 62.61 -18.21 9.19
N GLN A 188 62.77 -18.79 10.37
CA GLN A 188 63.47 -20.07 10.54
C GLN A 188 62.46 -21.22 10.66
N ASN A 189 62.58 -22.21 9.77
CA ASN A 189 61.78 -23.44 9.78
C ASN A 189 60.26 -23.23 9.76
N GLY A 190 59.77 -22.23 9.02
CA GLY A 190 58.34 -22.08 8.77
C GLY A 190 57.51 -21.62 9.97
N THR A 191 58.17 -21.17 11.05
CA THR A 191 57.51 -20.61 12.24
C THR A 191 58.08 -19.22 12.50
N CYS A 192 57.17 -18.23 12.55
CA CYS A 192 57.35 -17.05 13.39
C CYS A 192 56.96 -17.47 14.82
#